data_AF-A0A832IRF7-F1
#
_entry.id   AF-A0A832IRF7-F1
#
_cell.length_a   1.000
_cell.length_b   1.000
_cell.length_c   1.000
_cell.angle_alpha   90.00
_cell.angle_beta   90.00
_cell.angle_gamma   90.00
#
_symmetry.space_group_name_H-M   'P 1'
#
loop_
_entity.id
_entity.type
_entity.pdbx_description
1 polymer ?
#
loop_
_entity_poly.entity_id
_entity_poly.type
_entity_poly.pdbx_seq_one_letter_code
_entity_poly.pdbx_strand_id
1 'polypeptide(L)'
;MNAKDNFLKAIYFDEPEYIPRTNENVIVAFEFEGNFKMEDWTDRWGVEWKITRSDMVPFPKGNPLRDLDKLEQYTFPDPDDLEFTERHKRFLSSVDRGKHLIFGSLTYFMFERAWALMGMENFFKAIHTHPKEVKRLLHEIADFNIKVFERYLEIGVDGVTFSEDLGHQYGLMISPKKFREFFVP
;
A
#
# COMPACT_ATOMS: atom_id res chain seq x y z
N MET A 1 -6.81 -29.79 -13.41
CA MET A 1 -6.58 -28.36 -13.20
C MET A 1 -6.19 -28.15 -11.75
N ASN A 2 -5.11 -27.43 -11.44
CA ASN A 2 -4.76 -27.17 -10.04
C ASN A 2 -5.49 -25.92 -9.51
N ALA A 3 -5.40 -25.65 -8.20
CA ALA A 3 -6.07 -24.50 -7.60
C ALA A 3 -5.61 -23.15 -8.20
N LYS A 4 -4.32 -23.02 -8.56
CA LYS A 4 -3.77 -21.84 -9.24
C LYS A 4 -4.39 -21.65 -10.63
N ASP A 5 -4.52 -22.71 -11.41
CA ASP A 5 -5.12 -22.66 -12.74
C ASP A 5 -6.60 -22.22 -12.64
N ASN A 6 -7.36 -22.78 -11.67
CA ASN A 6 -8.73 -22.37 -11.41
C ASN A 6 -8.82 -20.91 -10.98
N PHE A 7 -7.90 -20.46 -10.13
CA PHE A 7 -7.81 -19.08 -9.67
C PHE A 7 -7.52 -18.11 -10.82
N LEU A 8 -6.59 -18.45 -11.71
CA LEU A 8 -6.30 -17.65 -12.91
C LEU A 8 -7.51 -17.57 -13.83
N LYS A 9 -8.20 -18.69 -14.08
CA LYS A 9 -9.46 -18.69 -14.83
C LYS A 9 -10.51 -17.78 -14.22
N ALA A 10 -10.64 -17.77 -12.88
CA ALA A 10 -11.57 -16.88 -12.21
C ALA A 10 -11.21 -15.40 -12.39
N ILE A 11 -9.91 -15.04 -12.28
CA ILE A 11 -9.43 -13.67 -12.53
C ILE A 11 -9.67 -13.24 -13.98
N TYR A 12 -9.43 -14.13 -14.93
CA TYR A 12 -9.61 -13.85 -16.35
C TYR A 12 -11.04 -14.02 -16.86
N PHE A 13 -12.00 -14.32 -15.96
CA PHE A 13 -13.40 -14.60 -16.30
C PHE A 13 -13.55 -15.71 -17.37
N ASP A 14 -12.70 -16.73 -17.30
CA ASP A 14 -12.58 -17.83 -18.27
C ASP A 14 -13.04 -19.17 -17.66
N GLU A 15 -14.36 -19.31 -17.48
CA GLU A 15 -15.02 -20.57 -17.08
C GLU A 15 -14.28 -21.36 -15.96
N PRO A 16 -14.11 -20.79 -14.75
CA PRO A 16 -13.53 -21.51 -13.63
C PRO A 16 -14.45 -22.67 -13.19
N GLU A 17 -13.87 -23.77 -12.72
CA GLU A 17 -14.62 -24.92 -12.18
C GLU A 17 -15.39 -24.54 -10.91
N TYR A 18 -14.88 -23.59 -10.13
CA TYR A 18 -15.51 -23.08 -8.93
C TYR A 18 -15.01 -21.67 -8.58
N ILE A 19 -15.75 -20.95 -7.72
CA ILE A 19 -15.34 -19.63 -7.20
C ILE A 19 -14.22 -19.82 -6.17
N PRO A 20 -12.98 -19.33 -6.42
CA PRO A 20 -11.88 -19.49 -5.48
C PRO A 20 -12.14 -18.76 -4.16
N ARG A 21 -11.65 -19.34 -3.07
CA ARG A 21 -11.66 -18.77 -1.72
C ARG A 21 -10.27 -18.29 -1.33
N THR A 22 -10.24 -17.29 -0.46
CA THR A 22 -9.00 -16.66 0.01
C THR A 22 -8.07 -17.60 0.81
N ASN A 23 -8.59 -18.71 1.34
CA ASN A 23 -7.82 -19.68 2.14
C ASN A 23 -7.21 -20.84 1.33
N GLU A 24 -7.26 -20.80 0.00
CA GLU A 24 -6.69 -21.84 -0.87
C GLU A 24 -5.17 -21.76 -1.02
N ASN A 25 -4.52 -20.78 -0.39
CA ASN A 25 -3.07 -20.58 -0.40
C ASN A 25 -2.46 -20.50 -1.82
N VAL A 26 -3.23 -20.03 -2.80
CA VAL A 26 -2.75 -19.82 -4.18
C VAL A 26 -1.79 -18.64 -4.24
N ILE A 27 -2.07 -17.56 -3.51
CA ILE A 27 -1.23 -16.37 -3.45
C ILE A 27 -0.31 -16.47 -2.24
N VAL A 28 0.98 -16.23 -2.47
CA VAL A 28 1.95 -15.94 -1.41
C VAL A 28 2.35 -14.47 -1.50
N ALA A 29 2.28 -13.78 -0.37
CA ALA A 29 2.66 -12.38 -0.29
C ALA A 29 4.18 -12.23 -0.22
N PHE A 30 4.69 -11.24 -0.93
CA PHE A 30 6.06 -10.77 -0.89
C PHE A 30 6.06 -9.29 -0.52
N GLU A 31 6.94 -8.89 0.38
CA GLU A 31 7.01 -7.51 0.85
C GLU A 31 8.49 -7.16 1.09
N PHE A 32 8.92 -5.97 0.68
CA PHE A 32 10.26 -5.47 1.00
C PHE A 32 10.39 -5.13 2.49
N GLU A 33 11.59 -5.29 3.05
CA GLU A 33 11.83 -4.88 4.43
C GLU A 33 11.66 -3.36 4.57
N GLY A 34 10.96 -2.93 5.62
CA GLY A 34 10.67 -1.53 5.87
C GLY A 34 9.36 -1.02 5.26
N ASN A 35 8.64 -1.85 4.49
CA ASN A 35 7.31 -1.49 3.97
C ASN A 35 6.23 -1.47 5.07
N PHE A 36 6.20 -2.52 5.89
CA PHE A 36 5.29 -2.65 7.01
C PHE A 36 5.91 -3.52 8.10
N LYS A 37 5.57 -3.24 9.36
CA LYS A 37 5.98 -4.05 10.51
C LYS A 37 4.84 -4.17 11.51
N MET A 38 4.73 -5.32 12.16
CA MET A 38 3.77 -5.57 13.22
C MET A 38 4.39 -5.29 14.60
N GLU A 39 4.89 -4.07 14.78
CA GLU A 39 5.52 -3.58 16.02
C GLU A 39 5.36 -2.06 16.15
N ASP A 40 5.82 -1.50 17.26
CA ASP A 40 6.01 -0.05 17.40
C ASP A 40 7.24 0.37 16.61
N TRP A 41 7.10 1.30 15.66
CA TRP A 41 8.21 1.72 14.81
C TRP A 41 7.97 3.10 14.19
N THR A 42 9.03 3.67 13.61
CA THR A 42 8.93 4.84 12.73
C THR A 42 9.36 4.39 11.34
N ASP A 43 8.51 4.61 10.34
CA ASP A 43 8.80 4.21 8.97
C ASP A 43 9.72 5.22 8.25
N ARG A 44 10.08 4.92 7.00
CA ARG A 44 10.91 5.81 6.17
C ARG A 44 10.24 7.14 5.85
N TRP A 45 8.91 7.19 5.89
CA TRP A 45 8.13 8.42 5.74
C TRP A 45 8.17 9.29 7.01
N GLY A 46 8.71 8.79 8.12
CA GLY A 46 8.74 9.49 9.41
C GLY A 46 7.44 9.39 10.19
N VAL A 47 6.50 8.53 9.78
CA VAL A 47 5.28 8.26 10.53
C VAL A 47 5.61 7.36 11.71
N GLU A 48 5.16 7.75 12.92
CA GLU A 48 5.29 6.92 14.11
C GLU A 48 4.07 6.01 14.23
N TRP A 49 4.31 4.71 14.22
CA TRP A 49 3.31 3.65 14.28
C TRP A 49 3.30 3.00 15.66
N LYS A 50 2.10 2.75 16.19
CA LYS A 50 1.92 2.16 17.51
C LYS A 50 0.89 1.05 17.50
N ILE A 51 1.21 -0.09 18.12
CA ILE A 51 0.24 -1.13 18.45
C ILE A 51 -0.53 -0.66 19.69
N THR A 52 -1.78 -0.25 19.51
CA THR A 52 -2.63 0.17 20.63
C THR A 52 -3.36 -0.98 21.30
N ARG A 53 -3.50 -2.12 20.61
CA ARG A 53 -4.11 -3.35 21.10
C ARG A 53 -3.39 -4.54 20.47
N SER A 54 -3.18 -5.60 21.24
CA SER A 54 -2.43 -6.78 20.80
C SER A 54 -3.07 -7.54 19.64
N ASP A 55 -4.36 -7.31 19.36
CA ASP A 55 -5.14 -7.91 18.28
C ASP A 55 -5.25 -7.02 17.03
N MET A 56 -4.55 -5.89 16.99
CA MET A 56 -4.61 -4.92 15.90
C MET A 56 -3.25 -4.67 15.26
N VAL A 57 -3.28 -4.25 14.00
CA VAL A 57 -2.12 -3.70 13.31
C VAL A 57 -1.70 -2.37 13.93
N PRO A 58 -0.43 -1.93 13.78
CA PRO A 58 -0.02 -0.61 14.23
C PRO A 58 -0.80 0.49 13.52
N PHE A 59 -1.07 1.58 14.24
CA PHE A 59 -1.79 2.74 13.72
C PHE A 59 -0.93 4.02 13.86
N PRO A 60 -1.04 5.00 12.95
CA PRO A 60 -0.30 6.26 13.05
C PRO A 60 -0.62 7.01 14.36
N LYS A 61 0.41 7.34 15.13
CA LYS A 61 0.35 8.17 16.35
C LYS A 61 1.25 9.40 16.29
N GLY A 62 2.22 9.44 15.37
CA GLY A 62 3.03 10.60 15.04
C GLY A 62 2.97 10.87 13.55
N ASN A 63 2.58 12.09 13.17
CA ASN A 63 2.39 12.51 11.79
C ASN A 63 3.48 13.56 11.47
N PRO A 64 4.42 13.31 10.54
CA PRO A 64 5.57 14.19 10.31
C PRO A 64 5.23 15.46 9.52
N LEU A 65 4.12 15.47 8.78
CA LEU A 65 3.70 16.55 7.89
C LEU A 65 2.33 17.11 8.27
N ARG A 66 2.14 17.51 9.54
CA ARG A 66 0.83 18.00 10.03
C ARG A 66 0.36 19.30 9.38
N ASP A 67 1.27 20.02 8.73
CA ASP A 67 1.07 21.33 8.14
C ASP A 67 1.68 21.36 6.74
N LEU A 68 0.83 21.51 5.71
CA LEU A 68 1.26 21.47 4.32
C LEU A 68 1.99 22.72 3.87
N ASP A 69 1.95 23.82 4.62
CA ASP A 69 2.81 24.98 4.37
C ASP A 69 4.30 24.61 4.49
N LYS A 70 4.61 23.48 5.14
CA LYS A 70 5.96 22.93 5.31
C LYS A 70 6.32 21.83 4.31
N LEU A 71 5.49 21.61 3.29
CA LEU A 71 5.74 20.56 2.28
C LEU A 71 7.13 20.69 1.64
N GLU A 72 7.59 21.91 1.34
CA GLU A 72 8.93 22.15 0.76
C GLU A 72 10.09 21.75 1.68
N GLN A 73 9.85 21.65 2.98
CA GLN A 73 10.86 21.28 3.97
C GLN A 73 10.82 19.78 4.29
N TYR A 74 9.78 19.09 3.82
CA TYR A 74 9.62 17.66 4.05
C TYR A 74 10.50 16.88 3.08
N THR A 75 11.28 15.94 3.62
CA THR A 75 12.11 15.04 2.82
C THR A 75 11.33 13.75 2.59
N PHE A 76 11.00 13.49 1.33
CA PHE A 76 10.38 12.25 0.90
C PHE A 76 11.36 11.08 1.01
N PRO A 77 10.92 9.88 1.40
CA PRO A 77 11.78 8.71 1.44
C PRO A 77 12.18 8.26 0.04
N ASP A 78 13.35 7.63 -0.07
CA ASP A 78 13.77 6.97 -1.29
C ASP A 78 13.10 5.58 -1.36
N PRO A 79 12.37 5.22 -2.45
CA PRO A 79 11.82 3.89 -2.62
C PRO A 79 12.87 2.78 -2.62
N ASP A 80 14.14 3.08 -2.93
CA ASP A 80 15.24 2.11 -2.88
C ASP A 80 15.68 1.76 -1.45
N ASP A 81 15.29 2.55 -0.44
CA ASP A 81 15.54 2.27 0.98
C ASP A 81 14.74 1.07 1.51
N LEU A 82 13.74 0.58 0.76
CA LEU A 82 13.06 -0.67 1.08
C LEU A 82 13.95 -1.84 0.68
N GLU A 83 14.31 -2.71 1.63
CA GLU A 83 15.45 -3.61 1.43
C GLU A 83 15.07 -4.98 0.86
N PHE A 84 15.81 -5.40 -0.17
CA PHE A 84 15.74 -6.76 -0.72
C PHE A 84 16.82 -7.66 -0.11
N THR A 85 16.51 -8.23 1.05
CA THR A 85 17.47 -9.03 1.84
C THR A 85 17.67 -10.47 1.33
N GLU A 86 18.70 -11.16 1.84
CA GLU A 86 18.94 -12.59 1.56
C GLU A 86 17.78 -13.50 2.01
N ARG A 87 17.00 -13.09 3.02
CA ARG A 87 15.78 -13.81 3.43
C ARG A 87 14.75 -13.82 2.30
N HIS A 88 14.59 -12.69 1.61
CA HIS A 88 13.69 -12.55 0.47
C HIS A 88 14.12 -13.44 -0.70
N LYS A 89 15.41 -13.47 -1.03
CA LYS A 89 15.94 -14.37 -2.07
C LYS A 89 15.66 -15.84 -1.75
N ARG A 90 15.88 -16.27 -0.50
CA ARG A 90 15.58 -17.63 -0.06
C ARG A 90 14.08 -17.94 -0.14
N PHE A 91 13.23 -17.02 0.32
CA PHE A 91 11.78 -17.17 0.23
C PHE A 91 11.35 -17.37 -1.22
N LEU A 92 11.74 -16.46 -2.13
CA LEU A 92 11.37 -16.54 -3.54
C LEU A 92 11.84 -17.83 -4.20
N SER A 93 13.05 -18.29 -3.86
CA SER A 93 13.62 -19.54 -4.37
C SER A 93 12.90 -20.79 -3.82
N SER A 94 12.23 -20.68 -2.67
CA SER A 94 11.49 -21.80 -2.07
C SER A 94 10.05 -21.94 -2.56
N VAL A 95 9.50 -20.93 -3.25
CA VAL A 95 8.11 -20.94 -3.72
C VAL A 95 7.99 -21.84 -4.95
N ASP A 96 7.13 -22.86 -4.87
CA ASP A 96 6.71 -23.66 -6.03
C ASP A 96 5.80 -22.81 -6.92
N ARG A 97 6.39 -22.12 -7.90
CA ARG A 97 5.67 -21.30 -8.90
C ARG A 97 4.72 -22.12 -9.78
N GLY A 98 4.78 -23.45 -9.78
CA GLY A 98 3.76 -24.29 -10.42
C GLY A 98 2.43 -24.31 -9.66
N LYS A 99 2.46 -24.02 -8.35
CA LYS A 99 1.27 -24.05 -7.47
C LYS A 99 0.89 -22.69 -6.90
N HIS A 100 1.83 -21.75 -6.85
CA HIS A 100 1.64 -20.46 -6.22
C HIS A 100 1.86 -19.30 -7.19
N LEU A 101 1.18 -18.20 -6.91
CA LEU A 101 1.44 -16.88 -7.45
C LEU A 101 2.12 -16.05 -6.37
N ILE A 102 3.16 -15.30 -6.73
CA ILE A 102 3.85 -14.40 -5.82
C ILE A 102 3.28 -13.00 -6.05
N PHE A 103 2.70 -12.39 -5.02
CA PHE A 103 2.17 -11.03 -5.12
C PHE A 103 3.01 -10.09 -4.25
N GLY A 104 3.54 -9.02 -4.85
CA GLY A 104 4.14 -7.91 -4.10
C GLY A 104 3.07 -7.18 -3.29
N SER A 105 3.40 -6.71 -2.08
CA SER A 105 2.45 -5.98 -1.23
C SER A 105 2.96 -4.57 -0.93
N LEU A 106 2.09 -3.56 -1.07
CA LEU A 106 2.37 -2.18 -0.69
C LEU A 106 1.33 -1.67 0.30
N THR A 107 1.76 -1.42 1.53
CA THR A 107 0.87 -1.03 2.63
C THR A 107 0.81 0.49 2.72
N TYR A 108 -0.41 1.03 2.87
CA TYR A 108 -0.77 2.45 2.81
C TYR A 108 -0.44 3.08 1.46
N PHE A 109 -1.38 2.97 0.50
CA PHE A 109 -1.15 3.38 -0.89
C PHE A 109 -1.11 4.91 -1.11
N MET A 110 -2.24 5.59 -1.31
CA MET A 110 -2.27 7.03 -1.58
C MET A 110 -3.04 7.81 -0.52
N PHE A 111 -4.35 7.55 -0.41
CA PHE A 111 -5.21 8.26 0.55
C PHE A 111 -4.78 7.90 1.97
N GLU A 112 -4.56 6.61 2.23
CA GLU A 112 -3.99 6.10 3.48
C GLU A 112 -2.68 6.77 3.86
N ARG A 113 -1.73 6.82 2.92
CA ARG A 113 -0.43 7.45 3.16
C ARG A 113 -0.55 8.94 3.46
N ALA A 114 -1.37 9.66 2.70
CA ALA A 114 -1.56 11.10 2.87
C ALA A 114 -2.13 11.44 4.26
N TRP A 115 -3.16 10.73 4.73
CA TRP A 115 -3.69 10.98 6.07
C TRP A 115 -2.76 10.48 7.18
N ALA A 116 -1.96 9.43 6.96
CA ALA A 116 -0.94 9.00 7.90
C ALA A 116 0.19 10.04 8.06
N LEU A 117 0.53 10.77 7.00
CA LEU A 117 1.54 11.84 7.05
C LEU A 117 1.06 13.09 7.78
N MET A 118 -0.21 13.47 7.59
CA MET A 118 -0.74 14.75 8.09
C MET A 118 -1.58 14.62 9.37
N GLY A 119 -2.11 13.43 9.61
CA GLY A 119 -3.28 13.22 10.46
C GLY A 119 -4.58 13.48 9.68
N MET A 120 -5.59 12.65 9.90
CA MET A 120 -6.84 12.64 9.13
C MET A 120 -7.57 13.99 9.11
N GLU A 121 -7.70 14.67 10.25
CA GLU A 121 -8.35 15.98 10.32
C GLU A 121 -7.61 17.05 9.49
N ASN A 122 -6.27 17.09 9.60
CA ASN A 122 -5.46 18.04 8.86
C ASN A 122 -5.50 17.77 7.36
N PHE A 123 -5.43 16.49 6.96
CA PHE A 123 -5.56 16.11 5.56
C PHE A 123 -6.91 16.56 4.97
N PHE A 124 -8.02 16.32 5.67
CA PHE A 124 -9.34 16.73 5.20
C PHE A 124 -9.49 18.26 5.12
N LYS A 125 -8.96 19.01 6.08
CA LYS A 125 -8.91 20.48 5.97
C LYS A 125 -8.09 20.90 4.75
N ALA A 126 -6.93 20.29 4.54
CA ALA A 126 -6.01 20.66 3.47
C ALA A 126 -6.55 20.40 2.05
N ILE A 127 -7.40 19.39 1.85
CA ILE A 127 -8.11 19.18 0.58
C ILE A 127 -8.88 20.44 0.13
N HIS A 128 -9.31 21.27 1.09
CA HIS A 128 -10.02 22.52 0.83
C HIS A 128 -9.13 23.76 0.88
N THR A 129 -8.16 23.80 1.80
CA THR A 129 -7.33 24.99 2.03
C THR A 129 -6.04 25.02 1.21
N HIS A 130 -5.49 23.86 0.86
CA HIS A 130 -4.21 23.69 0.15
C HIS A 130 -4.32 22.68 -1.01
N PRO A 131 -5.27 22.85 -1.95
CA PRO A 131 -5.56 21.84 -2.97
C PRO A 131 -4.38 21.59 -3.93
N LYS A 132 -3.49 22.57 -4.15
CA LYS A 132 -2.32 22.41 -5.02
C LYS A 132 -1.25 21.57 -4.34
N GLU A 133 -1.01 21.85 -3.07
CA GLU A 133 -0.04 21.19 -2.21
C GLU A 133 -0.47 19.75 -1.92
N VAL A 134 -1.77 19.51 -1.71
CA VAL A 134 -2.32 18.14 -1.60
C VAL A 134 -2.08 17.36 -2.89
N LYS A 135 -2.33 17.95 -4.07
CA LYS A 135 -2.04 17.28 -5.35
C LYS A 135 -0.56 16.94 -5.48
N ARG A 136 0.31 17.88 -5.14
CA ARG A 136 1.76 17.62 -5.14
C ARG A 136 2.11 16.47 -4.18
N LEU A 137 1.63 16.50 -2.93
CA LEU A 137 1.85 15.41 -1.97
C LEU A 137 1.42 14.05 -2.55
N LEU A 138 0.23 13.98 -3.16
CA LEU A 138 -0.26 12.75 -3.77
C LEU A 138 0.59 12.31 -4.97
N HIS A 139 1.14 13.23 -5.76
CA HIS A 139 2.07 12.91 -6.84
C HIS A 139 3.39 12.33 -6.32
N GLU A 140 3.97 12.91 -5.27
CA GLU A 140 5.21 12.39 -4.64
C GLU A 140 4.99 10.98 -4.08
N ILE A 141 3.82 10.73 -3.48
CA ILE A 141 3.40 9.40 -3.03
C ILE A 141 3.24 8.43 -4.22
N ALA A 142 2.59 8.87 -5.30
CA ALA A 142 2.41 8.06 -6.49
C ALA A 142 3.75 7.69 -7.14
N ASP A 143 4.69 8.63 -7.25
CA ASP A 143 6.02 8.41 -7.83
C ASP A 143 6.82 7.41 -6.99
N PHE A 144 6.76 7.52 -5.66
CA PHE A 144 7.32 6.49 -4.76
C PHE A 144 6.69 5.12 -5.02
N ASN A 145 5.36 5.04 -5.08
CA ASN A 145 4.64 3.77 -5.26
C ASN A 145 4.96 3.13 -6.63
N ILE A 146 5.06 3.93 -7.70
CA ILE A 146 5.45 3.48 -9.04
C ILE A 146 6.84 2.84 -8.99
N LYS A 147 7.81 3.48 -8.32
CA LYS A 147 9.16 2.92 -8.18
C LYS A 147 9.18 1.61 -7.40
N VAL A 148 8.39 1.49 -6.33
CA VAL A 148 8.25 0.21 -5.61
C VAL A 148 7.64 -0.87 -6.51
N PHE A 149 6.67 -0.53 -7.35
CA PHE A 149 6.07 -1.48 -8.30
C PHE A 149 7.05 -1.90 -9.39
N GLU A 150 7.86 -0.98 -9.92
CA GLU A 150 8.96 -1.30 -10.85
C GLU A 150 9.92 -2.34 -10.24
N ARG A 151 10.30 -2.16 -8.97
CA ARG A 151 11.15 -3.11 -8.24
C ARG A 151 10.49 -4.48 -8.04
N TYR A 152 9.18 -4.52 -7.81
CA TYR A 152 8.45 -5.80 -7.78
C TYR A 152 8.44 -6.50 -9.14
N LEU A 153 8.29 -5.75 -10.23
CA LEU A 153 8.35 -6.29 -11.59
C LEU A 153 9.74 -6.87 -11.91
N GLU A 154 10.82 -6.21 -11.47
CA GLU A 154 12.20 -6.71 -11.64
C GLU A 154 12.43 -8.06 -10.95
N ILE A 155 11.76 -8.30 -9.81
CA ILE A 155 11.80 -9.57 -9.07
C ILE A 155 10.93 -10.65 -9.74
N GLY A 156 10.06 -10.25 -10.68
CA GLY A 156 9.17 -11.16 -11.40
C GLY A 156 8.02 -11.67 -10.53
N VAL A 157 7.40 -10.80 -9.72
CA VAL A 157 6.12 -11.12 -9.08
C VAL A 157 5.03 -11.32 -10.14
N ASP A 158 4.02 -12.13 -9.82
CA ASP A 158 2.89 -12.41 -10.70
C ASP A 158 1.76 -11.36 -10.57
N GLY A 159 1.80 -10.55 -9.50
CA GLY A 159 0.83 -9.49 -9.25
C GLY A 159 1.27 -8.57 -8.10
N VAL A 160 0.48 -7.53 -7.86
CA VAL A 160 0.69 -6.61 -6.74
C VAL A 160 -0.64 -6.38 -6.02
N THR A 161 -0.61 -6.43 -4.69
CA THR A 161 -1.68 -5.98 -3.82
C THR A 161 -1.28 -4.70 -3.11
N PHE A 162 -2.25 -3.85 -2.81
CA PHE A 162 -2.04 -2.67 -1.99
C PHE A 162 -3.24 -2.44 -1.06
N SER A 163 -3.02 -1.76 0.05
CA SER A 163 -4.11 -1.30 0.91
C SER A 163 -4.56 0.10 0.51
N GLU A 164 -5.87 0.30 0.52
CA GLU A 164 -6.45 1.63 0.42
C GLU A 164 -7.82 1.62 1.10
N ASP A 165 -7.95 2.34 2.21
CA ASP A 165 -9.21 2.48 2.94
C ASP A 165 -9.81 3.86 2.67
N LEU A 166 -10.81 3.88 1.79
CA LEU A 166 -11.50 5.10 1.34
C LEU A 166 -12.85 5.31 2.04
N GLY A 167 -13.31 4.31 2.81
CA GLY A 167 -14.68 4.18 3.24
C GLY A 167 -14.88 4.44 4.73
N HIS A 168 -16.05 4.94 5.07
CA HIS A 168 -16.63 4.76 6.39
C HIS A 168 -17.90 3.90 6.26
N GLN A 169 -18.57 3.63 7.38
CA GLN A 169 -19.72 2.71 7.45
C GLN A 169 -20.87 2.99 6.46
N TYR A 170 -21.03 4.24 5.97
CA TYR A 170 -22.16 4.63 5.11
C TYR A 170 -21.72 5.28 3.79
N GLY A 171 -20.44 5.29 3.45
CA GLY A 171 -19.97 5.94 2.23
C GLY A 171 -18.48 6.25 2.20
N LEU A 172 -18.05 7.08 1.25
CA LEU A 172 -16.66 7.55 1.17
C LEU A 172 -16.35 8.56 2.27
N MET A 173 -15.12 8.56 2.77
CA MET A 173 -14.64 9.56 3.73
C MET A 173 -14.52 10.97 3.13
N ILE A 174 -14.37 11.07 1.81
CA ILE A 174 -14.38 12.33 1.06
C ILE A 174 -15.47 12.32 0.00
N SER A 175 -16.02 13.49 -0.32
CA SER A 175 -17.10 13.57 -1.32
C SER A 175 -16.68 12.96 -2.66
N PRO A 176 -17.57 12.28 -3.42
CA PRO A 176 -17.23 11.70 -4.72
C PRO A 176 -16.64 12.69 -5.72
N LYS A 177 -17.05 13.97 -5.65
CA LYS A 177 -16.47 15.05 -6.45
C LYS A 177 -15.00 15.27 -6.11
N LYS A 178 -14.66 15.36 -4.82
CA LYS A 178 -13.27 15.52 -4.35
C LYS A 178 -12.44 14.27 -4.59
N PHE A 179 -13.01 13.08 -4.40
CA PHE A 179 -12.32 11.83 -4.75
C PHE A 179 -11.87 11.85 -6.22
N ARG A 180 -12.77 12.17 -7.15
CA ARG A 180 -12.42 12.30 -8.58
C ARG A 180 -11.41 13.40 -8.87
N GLU A 181 -11.44 14.51 -8.13
CA GLU A 181 -10.52 15.65 -8.35
C GLU A 181 -9.07 15.35 -7.95
N PHE A 182 -8.87 14.45 -6.97
CA PHE A 182 -7.57 14.23 -6.33
C PHE A 182 -6.97 12.83 -6.55
N PHE A 183 -7.80 11.80 -6.76
CA PHE A 183 -7.36 10.40 -6.79
C PHE A 183 -7.63 9.70 -8.12
N VAL A 184 -8.30 10.37 -9.05
CA VAL A 184 -8.65 9.83 -10.36
C VAL A 184 -8.05 10.77 -11.43
N PRO A 185 -7.55 10.23 -12.56
CA PRO A 185 -7.07 11.04 -13.69
C PRO A 185 -8.11 12.02 -14.25
#